data_AF-A0A7Y3H6L3-F1
#
_entry.id   AF-A0A7Y3H6L3-F1
#
_cell.length_a   1.000
_cell.length_b   1.000
_cell.length_c   1.000
_cell.angle_alpha   90.00
_cell.angle_beta   90.00
_cell.angle_gamma   90.00
#
_symmetry.space_group_name_H-M   'P 1'
#
loop_
_entity.id
_entity.type
_entity.pdbx_description
1 polymer ?
#
loop_
_entity_poly.entity_id
_entity_poly.type
_entity_poly.pdbx_seq_one_letter_code
_entity_poly.pdbx_strand_id
1 'polypeptide(L)'
;MSKITLFILAFLTVGIINAQSLEDELGFIYVKADYLLETDRYEESIQEFTKIISEDPAFKDALYKRATAKFAIAAFLGTKKDILQSFEVKGVTPETLILYGKALENLNEEEAATNTQKTASMLLGNSSNSNRSKRNDTNSGGHDNDSGSSKEKSPTEVLKEEADKIDEQVGSILDQILGRENGTSESDGEVDNSESDGDMTKIIKKDDEVVAEKKEEGPDMSENEIFIDEDLTLIIKDGLGGRKVLNQPNILILNETSGYISVDVCVNRNGKVLEAVYNQRNSTLNTQSLVSLAVRKSKEFWFEKSNKEELCGTIVFKISGRS
;
A
#
# COMPACT_ATOMS: atom_id res chain seq x y z
N MET A 1 12.47 -42.96 -10.19
CA MET A 1 11.49 -41.94 -9.76
C MET A 1 12.07 -41.00 -8.68
N SER A 2 13.31 -40.50 -8.82
CA SER A 2 13.97 -39.78 -7.71
C SER A 2 14.50 -38.38 -8.07
N LYS A 3 14.71 -38.05 -9.35
CA LYS A 3 15.31 -36.75 -9.74
C LYS A 3 14.28 -35.68 -10.09
N ILE A 4 13.14 -36.07 -10.69
CA ILE A 4 12.06 -35.13 -11.07
C ILE A 4 11.29 -34.66 -9.83
N THR A 5 11.02 -35.56 -8.87
CA THR A 5 10.41 -35.21 -7.58
C THR A 5 11.30 -34.30 -6.73
N LEU A 6 12.63 -34.43 -6.82
CA LEU A 6 13.56 -33.55 -6.11
C LEU A 6 13.60 -32.13 -6.70
N PHE A 7 13.48 -32.00 -8.03
CA PHE A 7 13.42 -30.70 -8.71
C PHE A 7 12.11 -29.95 -8.44
N ILE A 8 10.98 -30.65 -8.38
CA ILE A 8 9.67 -30.06 -8.02
C ILE A 8 9.69 -29.57 -6.56
N LEU A 9 10.32 -30.32 -5.64
CA LEU A 9 10.46 -29.92 -4.24
C LEU A 9 11.41 -28.71 -4.05
N ALA A 10 12.46 -28.60 -4.88
CA ALA A 10 13.38 -27.45 -4.86
C ALA A 10 12.73 -26.17 -5.41
N PHE A 11 11.91 -26.27 -6.46
CA PHE A 11 11.16 -25.10 -6.98
C PHE A 11 10.07 -24.64 -6.02
N LEU A 12 9.39 -25.57 -5.32
CA LEU A 12 8.37 -25.22 -4.32
C LEU A 12 8.97 -24.45 -3.12
N THR A 13 10.18 -24.80 -2.70
CA THR A 13 10.83 -24.18 -1.53
C THR A 13 11.39 -22.79 -1.82
N VAL A 14 11.86 -22.51 -3.04
CA VAL A 14 12.32 -21.16 -3.45
C VAL A 14 11.15 -20.18 -3.61
N GLY A 15 9.98 -20.65 -4.06
CA GLY A 15 8.78 -19.82 -4.15
C GLY A 15 8.28 -19.31 -2.79
N ILE A 16 8.39 -20.13 -1.75
CA ILE A 16 7.91 -19.78 -0.39
C ILE A 16 8.77 -18.68 0.25
N ILE A 17 10.08 -18.66 0.00
CA ILE A 17 10.99 -17.65 0.60
C ILE A 17 10.70 -16.25 0.04
N ASN A 18 10.40 -16.13 -1.25
CA ASN A 18 10.13 -14.84 -1.89
C ASN A 18 8.76 -14.25 -1.50
N ALA A 19 7.77 -15.09 -1.22
CA ALA A 19 6.45 -14.64 -0.78
C ALA A 19 6.50 -13.99 0.61
N GLN A 20 7.30 -14.55 1.53
CA GLN A 20 7.46 -14.00 2.88
C GLN A 20 8.12 -12.61 2.86
N SER A 21 9.15 -12.41 2.04
CA SER A 21 9.81 -11.10 1.93
C SER A 21 8.90 -10.01 1.36
N LEU A 22 8.02 -10.37 0.41
CA LEU A 22 7.07 -9.41 -0.19
C LEU A 22 5.99 -9.01 0.82
N GLU A 23 5.46 -9.98 1.57
CA GLU A 23 4.44 -9.71 2.61
C GLU A 23 4.98 -8.81 3.73
N ASP A 24 6.25 -8.99 4.13
CA ASP A 24 6.92 -8.12 5.11
C ASP A 24 7.08 -6.68 4.58
N GLU A 25 7.45 -6.52 3.30
CA GLU A 25 7.59 -5.20 2.66
C GLU A 25 6.23 -4.50 2.56
N LEU A 26 5.21 -5.16 2.00
CA LEU A 26 3.84 -4.62 1.94
C LEU A 26 3.29 -4.33 3.34
N GLY A 27 3.62 -5.15 4.33
CA GLY A 27 3.28 -4.94 5.73
C GLY A 27 3.83 -3.64 6.29
N PHE A 28 5.07 -3.29 5.97
CA PHE A 28 5.67 -2.01 6.38
C PHE A 28 5.01 -0.81 5.68
N ILE A 29 4.80 -0.90 4.36
CA ILE A 29 4.13 0.14 3.58
C ILE A 29 2.72 0.37 4.14
N TYR A 30 2.01 -0.71 4.49
CA TYR A 30 0.68 -0.65 5.08
C TYR A 30 0.66 0.09 6.42
N VAL A 31 1.59 -0.22 7.33
CA VAL A 31 1.66 0.48 8.64
C VAL A 31 1.89 1.99 8.44
N LYS A 32 2.74 2.36 7.47
CA LYS A 32 2.93 3.77 7.10
C LYS A 32 1.66 4.39 6.52
N ALA A 33 1.04 3.74 5.54
CA ALA A 33 -0.17 4.24 4.89
C ALA A 33 -1.31 4.43 5.90
N ASP A 34 -1.44 3.49 6.83
CA ASP A 34 -2.44 3.52 7.91
C ASP A 34 -2.16 4.65 8.89
N TYR A 35 -0.90 4.82 9.32
CA TYR A 35 -0.51 5.95 10.15
C TYR A 35 -0.83 7.30 9.50
N LEU A 36 -0.54 7.45 8.19
CA LEU A 36 -0.85 8.65 7.42
C LEU A 36 -2.37 8.88 7.35
N LEU A 37 -3.17 7.81 7.23
CA LEU A 37 -4.64 7.91 7.26
C LEU A 37 -5.15 8.40 8.60
N GLU A 38 -4.71 7.78 9.69
CA GLU A 38 -5.15 8.10 11.06
C GLU A 38 -4.66 9.47 11.55
N THR A 39 -3.71 10.09 10.84
CA THR A 39 -3.22 11.46 11.08
C THR A 39 -3.73 12.47 10.06
N ASP A 40 -4.78 12.14 9.32
CA ASP A 40 -5.47 12.99 8.33
C ASP A 40 -4.60 13.43 7.13
N ARG A 41 -3.47 12.76 6.89
CA ARG A 41 -2.58 13.00 5.75
C ARG A 41 -3.03 12.19 4.55
N TYR A 42 -4.24 12.48 4.08
CA TYR A 42 -4.98 11.63 3.15
C TYR A 42 -4.27 11.45 1.81
N GLU A 43 -3.72 12.51 1.20
CA GLU A 43 -3.03 12.40 -0.09
C GLU A 43 -1.82 11.46 -0.04
N GLU A 44 -1.02 11.56 1.02
CA GLU A 44 0.16 10.69 1.22
C GLU A 44 -0.25 9.25 1.53
N SER A 45 -1.29 9.08 2.36
CA SER A 45 -1.87 7.77 2.63
C SER A 45 -2.36 7.09 1.33
N ILE A 46 -3.04 7.84 0.45
CA ILE A 46 -3.51 7.34 -0.85
C ILE A 46 -2.35 6.86 -1.71
N GLN A 47 -1.23 7.60 -1.73
CA GLN A 47 -0.04 7.21 -2.48
C GLN A 47 0.56 5.91 -1.95
N GLU A 48 0.73 5.76 -0.63
CA GLU A 48 1.28 4.55 -0.04
C GLU A 48 0.34 3.34 -0.23
N PHE A 49 -0.98 3.50 -0.02
CA PHE A 49 -1.93 2.43 -0.33
C PHE A 49 -1.94 2.04 -1.81
N THR A 50 -1.69 2.98 -2.72
CA THR A 50 -1.60 2.68 -4.15
C THR A 50 -0.44 1.76 -4.48
N LYS A 51 0.71 1.91 -3.79
CA LYS A 51 1.85 0.98 -3.94
C LYS A 51 1.49 -0.43 -3.47
N ILE A 52 0.71 -0.54 -2.40
CA ILE A 52 0.26 -1.86 -1.90
C ILE A 52 -0.68 -2.52 -2.91
N ILE A 53 -1.68 -1.77 -3.38
CA ILE A 53 -2.73 -2.29 -4.27
C ILE A 53 -2.17 -2.64 -5.66
N SER A 54 -1.09 -1.99 -6.12
CA SER A 54 -0.44 -2.38 -7.38
C SER A 54 0.26 -3.74 -7.32
N GLU A 55 0.72 -4.15 -6.14
CA GLU A 55 1.38 -5.45 -5.93
C GLU A 55 0.38 -6.53 -5.52
N ASP A 56 -0.48 -6.23 -4.54
CA ASP A 56 -1.53 -7.12 -4.05
C ASP A 56 -2.79 -6.33 -3.67
N PRO A 57 -3.80 -6.27 -4.56
CA PRO A 57 -5.09 -5.65 -4.26
C PRO A 57 -5.84 -6.32 -3.09
N ALA A 58 -5.57 -7.60 -2.83
CA ALA A 58 -6.22 -8.38 -1.77
C ALA A 58 -5.45 -8.32 -0.44
N PHE A 59 -4.31 -7.62 -0.37
CA PHE A 59 -3.59 -7.36 0.87
C PHE A 59 -4.56 -6.74 1.89
N LYS A 60 -4.48 -7.09 3.19
CA LYS A 60 -5.32 -6.61 4.34
C LYS A 60 -6.08 -5.33 4.00
N ASP A 61 -7.39 -5.15 4.19
CA ASP A 61 -8.20 -3.91 3.94
C ASP A 61 -7.66 -2.63 3.20
N ALA A 62 -6.67 -2.70 2.30
CA ALA A 62 -5.92 -1.56 1.77
C ALA A 62 -6.77 -0.77 0.79
N LEU A 63 -7.58 -1.47 0.00
CA LEU A 63 -8.62 -0.87 -0.85
C LEU A 63 -9.62 -0.07 -0.02
N TYR A 64 -10.11 -0.62 1.10
CA TYR A 64 -11.04 0.05 1.98
C TYR A 64 -10.42 1.27 2.67
N LYS A 65 -9.18 1.17 3.17
CA LYS A 65 -8.48 2.29 3.78
C LYS A 65 -8.13 3.39 2.77
N ARG A 66 -7.71 3.04 1.55
CA ARG A 66 -7.53 4.02 0.45
C ARG A 66 -8.84 4.68 0.05
N ALA A 67 -9.93 3.93 -0.02
CA ALA A 67 -11.26 4.47 -0.27
C ALA A 67 -11.67 5.46 0.83
N THR A 68 -11.37 5.15 2.09
CA THR A 68 -11.63 6.04 3.24
C THR A 68 -10.85 7.35 3.12
N ALA A 69 -9.55 7.27 2.80
CA ALA A 69 -8.72 8.46 2.54
C ALA A 69 -9.27 9.30 1.37
N LYS A 70 -9.65 8.66 0.26
CA LYS A 70 -10.26 9.32 -0.91
C LYS A 70 -11.59 9.98 -0.56
N PHE A 71 -12.41 9.34 0.26
CA PHE A 71 -13.68 9.90 0.69
C PHE A 71 -13.47 11.17 1.52
N ALA A 72 -12.48 11.18 2.41
CA ALA A 72 -12.15 12.33 3.25
C ALA A 72 -11.76 13.58 2.43
N ILE A 73 -11.10 13.40 1.29
CA ILE A 73 -10.76 14.49 0.34
C ILE A 73 -11.82 14.71 -0.75
N ALA A 74 -13.06 14.22 -0.55
CA ALA A 74 -14.17 14.33 -1.49
C ALA A 74 -13.94 13.70 -2.88
N ALA A 75 -12.99 12.77 -3.02
CA ALA A 75 -12.76 11.99 -4.23
C ALA A 75 -13.75 10.80 -4.32
N PHE A 76 -15.04 11.10 -4.42
CA PHE A 76 -16.13 10.12 -4.33
C PHE A 76 -16.12 9.08 -5.45
N LEU A 77 -15.78 9.47 -6.68
CA LEU A 77 -15.65 8.52 -7.79
C LEU A 77 -14.50 7.52 -7.54
N GLY A 78 -13.38 8.00 -7.00
CA GLY A 78 -12.25 7.14 -6.63
C GLY A 78 -12.59 6.21 -5.46
N THR A 79 -13.40 6.68 -4.52
CA THR A 79 -13.94 5.89 -3.41
C THR A 79 -14.81 4.75 -3.93
N LYS A 80 -15.79 5.06 -4.81
CA LYS A 80 -16.66 4.08 -5.46
C LYS A 80 -15.85 2.98 -6.14
N LYS A 81 -14.83 3.34 -6.93
CA LYS A 81 -13.97 2.37 -7.62
C LYS A 81 -13.22 1.45 -6.67
N ASP A 82 -12.59 1.99 -5.63
CA ASP A 82 -11.83 1.19 -4.67
C ASP A 82 -12.72 0.24 -3.88
N ILE A 83 -13.95 0.65 -3.53
CA ILE A 83 -14.90 -0.21 -2.83
C ILE A 83 -15.42 -1.33 -3.73
N LEU A 84 -15.76 -1.03 -4.99
CA LEU A 84 -16.16 -2.08 -5.95
C LEU A 84 -15.04 -3.10 -6.14
N GLN A 85 -13.79 -2.65 -6.29
CA GLN A 85 -12.64 -3.55 -6.35
C GLN A 85 -12.49 -4.36 -5.05
N SER A 86 -12.75 -3.76 -3.87
CA SER A 86 -12.73 -4.48 -2.60
C SER A 86 -13.78 -5.59 -2.54
N PHE A 87 -14.97 -5.38 -3.10
CA PHE A 87 -16.01 -6.41 -3.19
C PHE A 87 -15.55 -7.60 -4.03
N GLU A 88 -14.86 -7.35 -5.13
CA GLU A 88 -14.33 -8.40 -6.00
C GLU A 88 -13.27 -9.27 -5.31
N VAL A 89 -12.37 -8.66 -4.52
CA VAL A 89 -11.20 -9.38 -3.97
C VAL A 89 -11.38 -9.89 -2.55
N LYS A 90 -12.20 -9.23 -1.73
CA LYS A 90 -12.42 -9.59 -0.30
C LYS A 90 -13.88 -9.88 0.04
N GLY A 91 -14.81 -9.60 -0.88
CA GLY A 91 -16.23 -9.66 -0.62
C GLY A 91 -16.76 -8.41 0.07
N VAL A 92 -18.06 -8.46 0.37
CA VAL A 92 -18.84 -7.34 0.87
C VAL A 92 -18.90 -7.36 2.39
N THR A 93 -18.63 -6.22 3.03
CA THR A 93 -18.77 -6.05 4.48
C THR A 93 -19.72 -4.90 4.80
N PRO A 94 -20.29 -4.82 6.01
CA PRO A 94 -21.11 -3.68 6.41
C PRO A 94 -20.38 -2.34 6.28
N GLU A 95 -19.11 -2.26 6.67
CA GLU A 95 -18.31 -1.04 6.65
C GLU A 95 -18.08 -0.54 5.23
N THR A 96 -17.79 -1.46 4.31
CA THR A 96 -17.56 -1.15 2.89
C THR A 96 -18.86 -0.71 2.21
N LEU A 97 -20.01 -1.33 2.52
CA LEU A 97 -21.32 -0.86 2.02
C LEU A 97 -21.72 0.51 2.56
N ILE A 98 -21.46 0.80 3.84
CA ILE A 98 -21.75 2.12 4.42
C ILE A 98 -20.96 3.19 3.68
N LEU A 99 -19.65 2.97 3.49
CA LEU A 99 -18.80 3.92 2.78
C LEU A 99 -19.21 4.03 1.30
N TYR A 100 -19.59 2.93 0.66
CA TYR A 100 -20.11 2.93 -0.70
C TYR A 100 -21.39 3.76 -0.83
N GLY A 101 -22.37 3.53 0.06
CA GLY A 101 -23.63 4.27 0.08
C GLY A 101 -23.39 5.77 0.22
N LYS A 102 -22.51 6.18 1.14
CA LYS A 102 -22.12 7.60 1.30
C LYS A 102 -21.47 8.17 0.04
N ALA A 103 -20.61 7.40 -0.63
CA ALA A 103 -19.99 7.85 -1.88
C ALA A 103 -21.03 8.02 -3.00
N LEU A 104 -22.03 7.12 -3.07
CA LEU A 104 -23.12 7.21 -4.04
C LEU A 104 -24.01 8.44 -3.80
N GLU A 105 -24.36 8.76 -2.55
CA GLU A 105 -25.10 9.99 -2.21
C GLU A 105 -24.35 11.22 -2.72
N ASN A 106 -23.05 11.31 -2.45
CA ASN A 106 -22.22 12.43 -2.91
C ASN A 106 -22.02 12.49 -4.44
N LEU A 107 -22.33 11.40 -5.15
CA LEU A 107 -22.36 11.33 -6.61
C LEU A 107 -23.76 11.57 -7.19
N ASN A 108 -24.77 11.85 -6.36
CA ASN A 108 -26.19 11.99 -6.71
C ASN A 108 -26.82 10.70 -7.27
N GLU A 109 -26.29 9.53 -6.90
CA GLU A 109 -26.83 8.22 -7.24
C GLU A 109 -27.81 7.74 -6.14
N GLU A 110 -28.86 8.52 -5.88
CA GLU A 110 -29.76 8.42 -4.72
C GLU A 110 -30.46 7.06 -4.56
N GLU A 111 -30.94 6.48 -5.66
CA GLU A 111 -31.59 5.16 -5.63
C GLU A 111 -30.61 4.06 -5.23
N ALA A 112 -29.42 4.07 -5.83
CA ALA A 112 -28.36 3.12 -5.52
C ALA A 112 -27.86 3.30 -4.08
N ALA A 113 -27.73 4.53 -3.61
CA ALA A 113 -27.36 4.84 -2.24
C ALA A 113 -28.37 4.28 -1.23
N THR A 114 -29.66 4.54 -1.45
CA THR A 114 -30.75 4.08 -0.58
C THR A 114 -30.77 2.55 -0.48
N ASN A 115 -30.66 1.87 -1.62
CA ASN A 115 -30.61 0.42 -1.68
C ASN A 115 -29.37 -0.12 -0.95
N THR A 116 -28.20 0.48 -1.18
CA THR A 116 -26.94 0.10 -0.54
C THR A 116 -26.99 0.23 0.98
N GLN A 117 -27.51 1.36 1.49
CA GLN A 117 -27.65 1.59 2.94
C GLN A 117 -28.64 0.63 3.59
N LYS A 118 -29.75 0.33 2.92
CA LYS A 118 -30.71 -0.69 3.37
C LYS A 118 -30.02 -2.05 3.50
N THR A 119 -29.26 -2.47 2.50
CA THR A 119 -28.47 -3.70 2.54
C THR A 119 -27.47 -3.70 3.69
N ALA A 120 -26.74 -2.59 3.91
CA ALA A 120 -25.82 -2.47 5.04
C ALA A 120 -26.52 -2.66 6.39
N SER A 121 -27.71 -2.05 6.57
CA SER A 121 -28.50 -2.18 7.79
C SER A 121 -28.98 -3.61 8.05
N MET A 122 -29.34 -4.35 7.00
CA MET A 122 -29.73 -5.76 7.09
C MET A 122 -28.57 -6.64 7.56
N LEU A 123 -27.36 -6.42 7.02
CA LEU A 123 -26.17 -7.18 7.44
C LEU A 123 -25.80 -6.89 8.90
N LEU A 124 -25.90 -5.64 9.35
CA LEU A 124 -25.66 -5.26 10.76
C LEU A 124 -26.71 -5.86 11.71
N GLY A 125 -27.99 -5.84 11.31
CA GLY A 125 -29.09 -6.39 12.10
C GLY A 125 -29.00 -7.90 12.27
N ASN A 126 -28.51 -8.63 11.25
CA ASN A 126 -28.36 -10.08 11.32
C ASN A 126 -27.18 -10.53 12.22
N SER A 127 -26.11 -9.73 12.28
CA SER A 127 -24.97 -9.97 13.18
C SER A 127 -25.39 -9.99 14.67
N SER A 128 -26.46 -9.29 15.02
CA SER A 128 -27.01 -9.24 16.39
C SER A 128 -27.85 -10.47 16.76
N ASN A 129 -28.35 -11.24 15.78
CA ASN A 129 -29.19 -12.43 16.02
C ASN A 129 -28.40 -13.74 16.13
N SER A 130 -27.15 -13.78 15.66
CA SER A 130 -26.30 -14.98 15.74
C SER A 130 -25.82 -15.30 17.16
N ASN A 131 -25.84 -14.33 18.08
CA ASN A 131 -25.42 -14.51 19.48
C ASN A 131 -26.56 -14.82 20.48
N ARG A 132 -27.81 -14.99 20.02
CA ARG A 132 -28.95 -15.27 20.91
C ARG A 132 -29.37 -16.74 20.99
N SER A 133 -28.69 -17.64 20.26
CA SER A 133 -28.98 -19.09 20.28
C SER A 133 -27.90 -19.89 21.01
N LYS A 134 -27.63 -19.55 22.28
CA LYS A 134 -26.95 -20.46 23.24
C LYS A 134 -27.10 -19.98 24.68
N ARG A 135 -28.33 -19.91 25.19
CA ARG A 135 -28.67 -19.94 26.63
C ARG A 135 -30.17 -19.94 26.81
N ASN A 136 -30.74 -21.13 27.01
CA ASN A 136 -31.65 -21.43 28.12
C ASN A 136 -32.11 -22.89 28.00
N ASP A 137 -31.20 -23.81 28.30
CA ASP A 137 -31.57 -25.03 29.01
C ASP A 137 -31.53 -24.68 30.50
N THR A 138 -32.69 -24.57 31.13
CA THR A 138 -33.06 -25.22 32.40
C THR A 138 -34.26 -24.54 33.06
N ASN A 139 -35.35 -25.31 33.10
CA ASN A 139 -36.26 -25.47 34.24
C ASN A 139 -37.23 -24.31 34.61
N SER A 140 -38.48 -24.45 34.19
CA SER A 140 -39.63 -24.29 35.10
C SER A 140 -40.83 -25.04 34.53
N GLY A 141 -41.43 -25.90 35.34
CA GLY A 141 -42.48 -26.82 34.92
C GLY A 141 -43.89 -26.25 34.98
N GLY A 142 -44.83 -27.04 34.44
CA GLY A 142 -46.23 -27.07 34.85
C GLY A 142 -47.25 -26.71 33.76
N HIS A 143 -47.88 -27.76 33.19
CA HIS A 143 -49.31 -27.89 32.79
C HIS A 143 -49.86 -26.88 31.75
N ASP A 144 -50.56 -27.24 30.66
CA ASP A 144 -51.57 -28.29 30.43
C ASP A 144 -51.61 -28.75 28.95
N ASN A 145 -52.27 -29.89 28.73
CA ASN A 145 -52.51 -30.56 27.46
C ASN A 145 -53.49 -29.81 26.54
N ASP A 146 -53.21 -29.77 25.24
CA ASP A 146 -54.25 -29.98 24.21
C ASP A 146 -53.65 -30.57 22.92
N SER A 147 -54.37 -31.53 22.37
CA SER A 147 -54.00 -32.39 21.26
C SER A 147 -54.52 -31.84 19.93
N GLY A 148 -53.63 -31.59 18.97
CA GLY A 148 -53.98 -31.24 17.60
C GLY A 148 -52.91 -31.70 16.61
N SER A 149 -53.13 -32.87 16.00
CA SER A 149 -52.29 -33.41 14.93
C SER A 149 -52.31 -32.50 13.70
N SER A 150 -51.23 -31.76 13.48
CA SER A 150 -50.85 -31.17 12.19
C SER A 150 -49.39 -31.53 11.92
N LYS A 151 -49.09 -32.10 10.75
CA LYS A 151 -47.71 -32.31 10.29
C LYS A 151 -47.05 -30.95 10.08
N GLU A 152 -46.45 -30.39 11.13
CA GLU A 152 -45.57 -29.23 11.02
C GLU A 152 -44.19 -29.69 10.50
N LYS A 153 -43.75 -29.07 9.40
CA LYS A 153 -42.35 -29.14 8.94
C LYS A 153 -41.45 -28.71 10.08
N SER A 154 -40.32 -29.40 10.26
CA SER A 154 -39.41 -29.12 11.38
C SER A 154 -38.93 -27.65 11.33
N PRO A 155 -38.76 -26.98 12.49
CA PRO A 155 -38.25 -25.61 12.55
C PRO A 155 -36.91 -25.41 11.81
N THR A 156 -36.12 -26.48 11.70
CA THR A 156 -34.86 -26.51 10.95
C THR A 156 -35.02 -26.48 9.42
N GLU A 157 -36.14 -26.93 8.87
CA GLU A 157 -36.42 -26.82 7.42
C GLU A 157 -36.92 -25.41 7.08
N VAL A 158 -37.73 -24.80 7.94
CA VAL A 158 -38.24 -23.42 7.74
C VAL A 158 -37.09 -22.41 7.81
N LEU A 159 -36.17 -22.55 8.77
CA LEU A 159 -35.01 -21.66 8.91
C LEU A 159 -34.01 -21.78 7.76
N LYS A 160 -33.89 -22.98 7.16
CA LYS A 160 -33.04 -23.20 5.98
C LYS A 160 -33.66 -22.59 4.73
N GLU A 161 -34.98 -22.73 4.57
CA GLU A 161 -35.74 -22.14 3.47
C GLU A 161 -35.78 -20.59 3.55
N GLU A 162 -35.71 -20.00 4.75
CA GLU A 162 -35.60 -18.56 4.96
C GLU A 162 -34.18 -18.03 4.70
N ALA A 163 -33.15 -18.77 5.12
CA ALA A 163 -31.74 -18.43 4.86
C ALA A 163 -31.41 -18.51 3.36
N ASP A 164 -31.87 -19.55 2.67
CA ASP A 164 -31.67 -19.73 1.23
C ASP A 164 -32.37 -18.61 0.42
N LYS A 165 -33.55 -18.14 0.86
CA LYS A 165 -34.25 -16.99 0.25
C LYS A 165 -33.53 -15.66 0.47
N ILE A 166 -32.85 -15.50 1.61
CA ILE A 166 -32.09 -14.29 1.94
C ILE A 166 -30.77 -14.27 1.16
N ASP A 167 -30.07 -15.41 1.03
CA ASP A 167 -28.86 -15.50 0.21
C ASP A 167 -29.14 -15.20 -1.27
N GLU A 168 -30.29 -15.64 -1.78
CA GLU A 168 -30.74 -15.33 -3.15
C GLU A 168 -31.12 -13.83 -3.31
N GLN A 169 -31.72 -13.22 -2.28
CA GLN A 169 -32.01 -11.78 -2.26
C GLN A 169 -30.74 -10.92 -2.15
N VAL A 170 -29.78 -11.32 -1.33
CA VAL A 170 -28.49 -10.63 -1.19
C VAL A 170 -27.67 -10.78 -2.47
N GLY A 171 -27.66 -11.97 -3.08
CA GLY A 171 -26.99 -12.21 -4.36
C GLY A 171 -27.56 -11.38 -5.51
N SER A 172 -28.90 -11.33 -5.64
CA SER A 172 -29.55 -10.53 -6.69
C SER A 172 -29.40 -9.02 -6.51
N ILE A 173 -29.34 -8.53 -5.27
CA ILE A 173 -29.04 -7.12 -4.97
C ILE A 173 -27.55 -6.83 -5.24
N LEU A 174 -26.67 -7.76 -4.91
CA LEU A 174 -25.24 -7.64 -5.18
C LEU A 174 -24.95 -7.61 -6.69
N ASP A 175 -25.63 -8.42 -7.49
CA ASP A 175 -25.52 -8.42 -8.95
C ASP A 175 -26.03 -7.13 -9.59
N GLN A 176 -27.07 -6.52 -9.01
CA GLN A 176 -27.57 -5.19 -9.43
C GLN A 176 -26.59 -4.07 -9.07
N ILE A 177 -25.89 -4.19 -7.93
CA ILE A 177 -24.86 -3.25 -7.49
C ILE A 177 -23.57 -3.38 -8.32
N LEU A 178 -23.20 -4.60 -8.71
CA LEU A 178 -21.95 -4.90 -9.43
C LEU A 178 -22.02 -4.74 -10.95
N GLY A 179 -23.20 -4.45 -11.53
CA GLY A 179 -23.33 -3.94 -12.91
C GLY A 179 -22.46 -4.64 -13.94
N ARG A 180 -22.69 -5.95 -14.18
CA ARG A 180 -21.88 -6.72 -15.14
C ARG A 180 -22.30 -6.43 -16.58
N GLU A 181 -21.67 -5.44 -17.21
CA GLU A 181 -21.71 -5.29 -18.67
C GLU A 181 -20.67 -6.23 -19.32
N ASN A 182 -21.17 -7.28 -19.98
CA ASN A 182 -20.37 -8.09 -20.90
C ASN A 182 -20.14 -7.30 -22.19
N GLY A 183 -18.91 -6.77 -22.33
CA GLY A 183 -18.07 -6.77 -23.53
C GLY A 183 -18.62 -6.30 -24.89
N THR A 184 -17.97 -5.25 -25.41
CA THR A 184 -17.43 -5.29 -26.78
C THR A 184 -16.04 -4.65 -26.79
N SER A 185 -15.07 -5.45 -27.22
CA SER A 185 -13.77 -5.04 -27.73
C SER A 185 -13.94 -4.10 -28.93
N GLU A 186 -13.10 -3.07 -29.02
CA GLU A 186 -12.51 -2.67 -30.30
C GLU A 186 -11.24 -1.85 -30.04
N SER A 187 -10.21 -2.20 -30.81
CA SER A 187 -8.87 -1.67 -30.80
C SER A 187 -8.72 -0.45 -31.70
N ASP A 188 -7.53 0.13 -31.60
CA ASP A 188 -6.80 0.88 -32.62
C ASP A 188 -7.01 2.40 -32.67
N GLY A 189 -5.87 3.09 -32.57
CA GLY A 189 -5.74 4.54 -32.62
C GLY A 189 -4.26 4.94 -32.53
N GLU A 190 -3.47 4.38 -33.44
CA GLU A 190 -2.10 4.74 -33.79
C GLU A 190 -2.06 6.17 -34.36
N VAL A 191 -1.17 7.05 -33.86
CA VAL A 191 -0.76 8.31 -34.51
C VAL A 191 0.73 8.50 -34.19
N ASP A 192 1.62 8.04 -35.06
CA ASP A 192 2.15 8.65 -36.29
C ASP A 192 3.38 9.53 -36.01
N ASN A 193 4.52 8.99 -36.47
CA ASN A 193 5.82 9.64 -36.52
C ASN A 193 5.84 10.57 -37.73
N SER A 194 6.29 11.81 -37.54
CA SER A 194 6.78 12.63 -38.64
C SER A 194 8.22 13.05 -38.37
N GLU A 195 9.16 12.31 -38.96
CA GLU A 195 10.45 12.85 -39.39
C GLU A 195 10.27 13.50 -40.76
N SER A 196 10.88 14.67 -40.98
CA SER A 196 11.52 15.00 -42.26
C SER A 196 12.46 16.21 -42.12
N ASP A 197 13.74 15.90 -42.29
CA ASP A 197 14.79 16.56 -43.10
C ASP A 197 15.12 18.06 -43.01
N GLY A 198 16.44 18.31 -43.04
CA GLY A 198 17.00 19.46 -43.78
C GLY A 198 18.37 20.00 -43.37
N ASP A 199 19.44 19.21 -43.57
CA ASP A 199 20.76 19.56 -44.14
C ASP A 199 21.51 20.87 -43.71
N MET A 200 22.58 20.74 -42.91
CA MET A 200 24.03 20.84 -43.24
C MET A 200 24.60 22.22 -43.63
N THR A 201 25.58 22.69 -42.85
CA THR A 201 26.82 23.26 -43.40
C THR A 201 28.00 23.15 -42.43
N LYS A 202 29.20 23.04 -43.01
CA LYS A 202 30.42 22.39 -42.51
C LYS A 202 31.61 23.34 -42.69
N ILE A 203 32.38 23.70 -41.66
CA ILE A 203 33.75 24.29 -41.74
C ILE A 203 34.52 23.92 -40.45
N ILE A 204 35.36 22.87 -40.40
CA ILE A 204 36.83 22.78 -40.66
C ILE A 204 37.76 23.41 -39.57
N LYS A 205 38.41 22.49 -38.81
CA LYS A 205 39.79 22.43 -38.25
C LYS A 205 40.25 23.45 -37.18
N LYS A 206 40.81 22.96 -36.07
CA LYS A 206 42.24 22.60 -35.92
C LYS A 206 42.53 22.02 -34.52
N ASP A 207 43.56 21.18 -34.51
CA ASP A 207 44.22 20.57 -33.35
C ASP A 207 44.74 21.64 -32.39
N ASP A 208 44.58 21.42 -31.09
CA ASP A 208 45.55 21.84 -30.08
C ASP A 208 45.53 20.84 -28.91
N GLU A 209 46.69 20.21 -28.77
CA GLU A 209 47.10 19.35 -27.66
C GLU A 209 47.21 20.25 -26.41
N VAL A 210 46.34 20.06 -25.41
CA VAL A 210 46.51 20.71 -24.10
C VAL A 210 46.60 19.63 -23.02
N VAL A 211 47.79 19.63 -22.44
CA VAL A 211 48.27 18.84 -21.32
C VAL A 211 47.28 18.84 -20.15
N ALA A 212 47.14 17.66 -19.55
CA ALA A 212 46.35 17.39 -18.35
C ALA A 212 46.66 18.35 -17.19
N GLU A 213 45.64 19.04 -16.70
CA GLU A 213 45.52 19.41 -15.30
C GLU A 213 44.45 18.52 -14.67
N LYS A 214 44.87 17.55 -13.86
CA LYS A 214 43.98 16.95 -12.86
C LYS A 214 43.61 18.07 -11.90
N LYS A 215 42.41 18.64 -12.08
CA LYS A 215 41.77 19.38 -10.99
C LYS A 215 41.59 18.40 -9.85
N GLU A 216 42.28 18.63 -8.74
CA GLU A 216 41.89 18.02 -7.47
C GLU A 216 40.49 18.56 -7.17
N GLU A 217 39.47 17.79 -7.53
CA GLU A 217 38.10 18.05 -7.10
C GLU A 217 38.12 18.01 -5.58
N GLY A 218 37.94 19.18 -4.96
CA GLY A 218 37.70 19.28 -3.52
C GLY A 218 36.53 18.37 -3.13
N PRO A 219 36.41 18.00 -1.84
CA PRO A 219 35.31 17.15 -1.38
C PRO A 219 33.97 17.75 -1.85
N ASP A 220 33.11 16.91 -2.43
CA ASP A 220 31.78 17.33 -2.88
C ASP A 220 30.96 17.78 -1.66
N MET A 221 30.82 19.10 -1.53
CA MET A 221 30.04 19.77 -0.49
C MET A 221 28.57 19.96 -0.89
N SER A 222 28.13 19.36 -2.00
CA SER A 222 26.72 19.41 -2.39
C SER A 222 25.86 18.72 -1.34
N GLU A 223 24.70 19.28 -1.08
CA GLU A 223 23.68 18.69 -0.22
C GLU A 223 22.45 18.36 -1.08
N ASN A 224 21.89 17.17 -0.89
CA ASN A 224 20.65 16.73 -1.52
C ASN A 224 19.64 16.43 -0.43
N GLU A 225 18.56 17.21 -0.40
CA GLU A 225 17.48 17.10 0.57
C GLU A 225 16.32 16.31 -0.06
N ILE A 226 15.95 15.22 0.60
CA ILE A 226 14.85 14.34 0.20
C ILE A 226 13.76 14.44 1.28
N PHE A 227 12.66 15.08 0.94
CA PHE A 227 11.47 15.13 1.80
C PHE A 227 10.76 13.77 1.75
N ILE A 228 10.68 13.08 2.90
CA ILE A 228 9.97 11.80 3.01
C ILE A 228 8.54 12.04 3.46
N ASP A 229 8.38 12.80 4.53
CA ASP A 229 7.12 13.20 5.14
C ASP A 229 7.38 14.39 6.11
N GLU A 230 6.34 14.91 6.78
CA GLU A 230 6.48 16.06 7.69
C GLU A 230 7.34 15.79 8.93
N ASP A 231 7.47 14.52 9.31
CA ASP A 231 8.24 14.07 10.48
C ASP A 231 9.67 13.69 10.11
N LEU A 232 9.96 13.50 8.82
CA LEU A 232 11.24 13.00 8.35
C LEU A 232 11.69 13.67 7.04
N THR A 233 12.86 14.27 7.11
CA THR A 233 13.62 14.72 5.94
C THR A 233 14.99 14.07 5.95
N LEU A 234 15.47 13.62 4.78
CA LEU A 234 16.81 13.09 4.64
C LEU A 234 17.70 14.12 3.97
N ILE A 235 18.93 14.26 4.47
CA ILE A 235 19.94 15.13 3.87
C ILE A 235 21.15 14.27 3.54
N ILE A 236 21.46 14.15 2.25
CA ILE A 236 22.62 13.42 1.74
C ILE A 236 23.70 14.44 1.44
N LYS A 237 24.89 14.25 2.02
CA LYS A 237 26.00 15.20 1.92
C LYS A 237 27.37 14.51 2.05
N ASP A 238 28.41 15.32 2.15
CA ASP A 238 29.80 14.90 2.43
C ASP A 238 30.34 13.92 1.37
N GLY A 239 30.16 14.19 0.08
CA GLY A 239 30.66 13.33 -0.99
C GLY A 239 29.58 12.58 -1.78
N LEU A 240 28.35 12.53 -1.26
CA LEU A 240 27.22 11.85 -1.93
C LEU A 240 26.07 12.78 -2.32
N GLY A 241 26.09 14.06 -1.92
CA GLY A 241 24.97 14.96 -2.20
C GLY A 241 24.80 15.25 -3.69
N GLY A 242 25.87 15.31 -4.49
CA GLY A 242 25.76 15.45 -5.95
C GLY A 242 25.28 14.19 -6.67
N ARG A 243 25.18 13.04 -5.97
CA ARG A 243 24.88 11.75 -6.59
C ARG A 243 23.38 11.46 -6.54
N LYS A 244 22.76 11.23 -7.70
CA LYS A 244 21.33 10.92 -7.80
C LYS A 244 20.98 9.61 -7.09
N VAL A 245 19.90 9.62 -6.32
CA VAL A 245 19.30 8.41 -5.73
C VAL A 245 18.38 7.76 -6.77
N LEU A 246 18.62 6.50 -7.09
CA LEU A 246 17.80 5.71 -8.02
C LEU A 246 16.67 4.97 -7.31
N ASN A 247 16.94 4.45 -6.12
CA ASN A 247 15.96 3.77 -5.30
C ASN A 247 16.18 4.15 -3.83
N GLN A 248 15.10 4.55 -3.17
CA GLN A 248 15.06 4.84 -1.74
C GLN A 248 14.16 3.81 -1.04
N PRO A 249 14.52 3.34 0.16
CA PRO A 249 13.66 2.46 0.92
C PRO A 249 12.41 3.19 1.41
N ASN A 250 11.36 2.44 1.73
CA ASN A 250 10.28 2.99 2.53
C ASN A 250 10.77 3.17 3.97
N ILE A 251 10.64 4.39 4.49
CA ILE A 251 11.05 4.79 5.84
C ILE A 251 9.85 5.46 6.51
N LEU A 252 9.63 5.07 7.76
CA LEU A 252 8.69 5.65 8.69
C LEU A 252 9.42 5.78 10.02
N ILE A 253 9.54 7.00 10.52
CA ILE A 253 10.10 7.26 11.84
C ILE A 253 9.08 8.06 12.63
N LEU A 254 8.57 7.46 13.71
CA LEU A 254 7.68 8.12 14.64
C LEU A 254 8.48 8.42 15.90
N ASN A 255 8.61 9.70 16.23
CA ASN A 255 9.27 10.13 17.46
C ASN A 255 8.65 11.42 17.97
N GLU A 256 8.56 11.57 19.30
CA GLU A 256 8.08 12.82 19.93
C GLU A 256 9.19 13.88 20.00
N THR A 257 10.46 13.44 19.99
CA THR A 257 11.61 14.34 20.11
C THR A 257 12.23 14.66 18.75
N SER A 258 12.31 15.95 18.41
CA SER A 258 13.03 16.40 17.21
C SER A 258 14.54 16.22 17.35
N GLY A 259 15.21 15.92 16.25
CA GLY A 259 16.67 15.86 16.21
C GLY A 259 17.21 15.18 14.95
N TYR A 260 18.49 14.84 14.97
CA TYR A 260 19.21 14.31 13.83
C TYR A 260 19.91 13.01 14.17
N ILE A 261 19.85 12.05 13.25
CA ILE A 261 20.67 10.84 13.25
C ILE A 261 21.50 10.85 11.97
N SER A 262 22.82 10.97 12.12
CA SER A 262 23.77 10.92 11.02
C SER A 262 24.30 9.49 10.86
N VAL A 263 24.26 8.97 9.64
CA VAL A 263 24.81 7.66 9.28
C VAL A 263 25.84 7.85 8.18
N ASP A 264 27.09 7.51 8.49
CA ASP A 264 28.18 7.51 7.51
C ASP A 264 28.01 6.27 6.63
N VAL A 265 28.01 6.45 5.32
CA VAL A 265 27.78 5.40 4.33
C VAL A 265 28.89 5.38 3.28
N CYS A 266 29.25 4.19 2.80
CA CYS A 266 30.15 4.02 1.67
C CYS A 266 29.44 3.24 0.55
N VAL A 267 29.49 3.79 -0.66
CA VAL A 267 28.74 3.31 -1.82
C VAL A 267 29.70 2.85 -2.89
N ASN A 268 29.47 1.66 -3.43
CA ASN A 268 30.31 1.12 -4.49
C ASN A 268 30.06 1.80 -5.85
N ARG A 269 30.90 1.43 -6.82
CA ARG A 269 30.79 1.85 -8.22
C ARG A 269 29.39 1.65 -8.84
N ASN A 270 28.72 0.56 -8.48
CA ASN A 270 27.39 0.21 -8.99
C ASN A 270 26.24 0.98 -8.33
N GLY A 271 26.52 1.74 -7.27
CA GLY A 271 25.53 2.53 -6.54
C GLY A 271 24.94 1.85 -5.31
N LYS A 272 25.39 0.64 -4.96
CA LYS A 272 24.91 -0.07 -3.77
C LYS A 272 25.70 0.37 -2.54
N VAL A 273 25.00 0.61 -1.44
CA VAL A 273 25.60 0.88 -0.13
C VAL A 273 26.26 -0.40 0.41
N LEU A 274 27.57 -0.32 0.68
CA LEU A 274 28.36 -1.41 1.24
C LEU A 274 28.38 -1.36 2.77
N GLU A 275 28.52 -0.16 3.30
CA GLU A 275 28.67 0.09 4.73
C GLU A 275 27.75 1.22 5.16
N ALA A 276 27.22 1.11 6.38
CA ALA A 276 26.43 2.13 7.04
C ALA A 276 26.73 2.07 8.53
N VAL A 277 27.24 3.18 9.09
CA VAL A 277 27.71 3.27 10.48
C VAL A 277 27.14 4.53 11.13
N TYR A 278 26.60 4.38 12.34
CA TYR A 278 26.07 5.49 13.11
C TYR A 278 27.18 6.48 13.51
N ASN A 279 27.00 7.74 13.17
CA ASN A 279 27.90 8.82 13.51
C ASN A 279 27.38 9.58 14.74
N GLN A 280 27.82 9.15 15.93
CA GLN A 280 27.39 9.76 17.20
C GLN A 280 27.78 11.23 17.32
N ARG A 281 28.91 11.67 16.73
CA ARG A 281 29.39 13.05 16.85
C ARG A 281 28.51 14.04 16.09
N ASN A 282 27.92 13.60 14.98
CA ASN A 282 27.04 14.41 14.14
C ASN A 282 25.55 14.11 14.36
N SER A 283 25.21 13.44 15.47
CA SER A 283 23.83 13.09 15.82
C SER A 283 23.42 13.74 17.13
N THR A 284 22.16 14.16 17.23
CA THR A 284 21.57 14.64 18.48
C THR A 284 20.71 13.58 19.14
N LEU A 285 20.15 12.65 18.36
CA LEU A 285 19.38 11.51 18.85
C LEU A 285 20.26 10.27 18.92
N ASN A 286 20.21 9.57 20.05
CA ASN A 286 20.98 8.35 20.30
C ASN A 286 20.10 7.15 20.72
N THR A 287 18.77 7.30 20.63
CA THR A 287 17.82 6.23 20.94
C THR A 287 18.11 5.00 20.07
N GLN A 288 18.41 3.87 20.71
CA GLN A 288 18.94 2.67 20.03
C GLN A 288 18.02 2.16 18.91
N SER A 289 16.70 2.18 19.11
CA SER A 289 15.73 1.75 18.10
C SER A 289 15.79 2.61 16.84
N LEU A 290 15.84 3.94 16.99
CA LEU A 290 15.95 4.89 15.89
C LEU A 290 17.28 4.77 15.16
N VAL A 291 18.39 4.66 15.91
CA VAL A 291 19.73 4.47 15.34
C VAL A 291 19.79 3.16 14.54
N SER A 292 19.24 2.07 15.07
CA SER A 292 19.24 0.78 14.39
C SER A 292 18.40 0.80 13.11
N LEU A 293 17.25 1.49 13.14
CA LEU A 293 16.40 1.67 11.97
C LEU A 293 17.09 2.51 10.90
N ALA A 294 17.69 3.65 11.27
CA ALA A 294 18.41 4.53 10.36
C ALA A 294 19.56 3.79 9.67
N VAL A 295 20.42 3.11 10.45
CA VAL A 295 21.54 2.33 9.91
C VAL A 295 21.05 1.21 8.98
N ARG A 296 19.97 0.50 9.34
CA ARG A 296 19.40 -0.55 8.48
C ARG A 296 18.88 0.04 7.16
N LYS A 297 18.08 1.11 7.24
CA LYS A 297 17.49 1.73 6.06
C LYS A 297 18.53 2.40 5.16
N SER A 298 19.58 2.97 5.71
CA SER A 298 20.72 3.48 4.93
C SER A 298 21.34 2.42 4.01
N LYS A 299 21.33 1.13 4.38
CA LYS A 299 21.87 0.05 3.53
C LYS A 299 20.98 -0.32 2.34
N GLU A 300 19.71 0.09 2.37
CA GLU A 300 18.73 -0.22 1.33
C GLU A 300 18.74 0.81 0.18
N PHE A 301 19.46 1.93 0.32
CA PHE A 301 19.58 2.94 -0.74
C PHE A 301 20.36 2.43 -1.96
N TRP A 302 19.92 2.88 -3.14
CA TRP A 302 20.62 2.69 -4.40
C TRP A 302 20.87 4.02 -5.09
N PHE A 303 22.13 4.30 -5.40
CA PHE A 303 22.60 5.52 -6.05
C PHE A 303 22.93 5.29 -7.53
N GLU A 304 23.05 6.37 -8.30
CA GLU A 304 23.53 6.30 -9.69
C GLU A 304 24.94 5.73 -9.75
N LYS A 305 25.33 5.07 -10.86
CA LYS A 305 26.68 4.52 -11.00
C LYS A 305 27.73 5.62 -10.97
N SER A 306 28.91 5.32 -10.42
CA SER A 306 30.06 6.24 -10.38
C SER A 306 31.24 5.68 -11.15
N ASN A 307 32.19 6.54 -11.48
CA ASN A 307 33.50 6.15 -12.00
C ASN A 307 34.50 5.78 -10.88
N LYS A 308 34.17 6.11 -9.63
CA LYS A 308 34.96 5.75 -8.44
C LYS A 308 34.53 4.36 -7.95
N GLU A 309 35.51 3.55 -7.55
CA GLU A 309 35.24 2.19 -7.02
C GLU A 309 34.44 2.24 -5.72
N GLU A 310 34.72 3.26 -4.89
CA GLU A 310 34.02 3.53 -3.66
C GLU A 310 33.95 5.04 -3.42
N LEU A 311 32.82 5.49 -2.91
CA LEU A 311 32.59 6.89 -2.52
C LEU A 311 31.77 6.91 -1.24
N CYS A 312 32.29 7.57 -0.21
CA CYS A 312 31.63 7.70 1.07
C CYS A 312 30.97 9.07 1.23
N GLY A 313 30.00 9.14 2.14
CA GLY A 313 29.34 10.36 2.57
C GLY A 313 28.39 10.11 3.72
N THR A 314 27.51 11.06 3.99
CA THR A 314 26.64 11.02 5.17
C THR A 314 25.18 11.11 4.74
N ILE A 315 24.33 10.24 5.29
CA ILE A 315 22.87 10.37 5.24
C ILE A 315 22.42 10.84 6.62
N VAL A 316 21.85 12.05 6.68
CA VAL A 316 21.30 12.62 7.91
C VAL A 316 19.79 12.46 7.91
N PHE A 317 19.26 11.78 8.92
CA PHE A 317 17.84 11.66 9.19
C PHE A 317 17.44 12.81 10.11
N LYS A 318 16.86 13.87 9.53
CA LYS A 318 16.27 14.99 10.25
C LYS A 318 14.85 14.61 10.66
N ILE A 319 14.68 14.33 11.93
CA ILE A 319 13.41 13.92 12.53
C ILE A 319 12.77 15.14 13.17
N SER A 320 11.55 15.47 12.76
CA SER A 320 10.70 16.46 13.39
C SER A 320 9.78 15.73 14.36
N GLY A 321 9.92 16.02 15.65
CA GLY A 321 9.02 15.47 16.66
C GLY A 321 7.68 16.21 16.64
N ARG A 322 6.59 15.46 16.77
CA ARG A 322 5.25 16.05 16.99
C ARG A 322 5.14 16.51 18.43
N SER A 323 4.99 17.82 18.63
CA SER A 323 4.74 18.46 19.94
C SER A 323 3.26 18.50 20.29
#